data_AF-A0A973YNY4-F1
#
_entry.id   AF-A0A973YNY4-F1
#
_cell.length_a   1.000
_cell.length_b   1.000
_cell.length_c   1.000
_cell.angle_alpha   90.00
_cell.angle_beta   90.00
_cell.angle_gamma   90.00
#
_symmetry.space_group_name_H-M   'P 1'
#
loop_
_entity.id
_entity.type
_entity.pdbx_description
1 polymer ?
#
loop_
_entity_poly.entity_id
_entity_poly.type
_entity_poly.pdbx_seq_one_letter_code
_entity_poly.pdbx_strand_id
1 'polypeptide(L)'
;MDWLSWFDAPEYELARQVLQRGVAALYFVAFLSTLNQFPALLGERGLLPVPEFLAGFSRLRRPTLFRWRYSDGLLRTVCAAGLVVSALLVAGIPQLGPPWVPLLAFLALWLLYMSIVNVGQTFYGFGWEMLLLEAGFTVGFLGSNQTDPPRTILILIVWLVFRLEFGAGMIKIRGGREWRDLTALYYHHETQPMPGPLSRQAHLLPRPLHRIEVVGNHFAQLVVPFFLFAPQPVAGVAAGVVIVTQLWLVASGNFAWLNWIAIVLAFSAVSDPVAHAVVPAIPADWHAGTDRETPPWWLAVTLAATVLL
;
A
#
# COMPACT_ATOMS: atom_id res chain seq x y z
N MET A 1 17.48 -21.61 23.92
CA MET A 1 17.58 -21.64 22.44
C MET A 1 16.35 -20.94 21.94
N ASP A 2 16.53 -19.70 21.48
CA ASP A 2 15.43 -18.93 20.91
C ASP A 2 15.10 -19.47 19.50
N TRP A 3 14.26 -20.49 19.48
CA TRP A 3 13.87 -21.22 18.27
C TRP A 3 13.00 -20.39 17.33
N LEU A 4 12.61 -19.18 17.73
CA LEU A 4 11.83 -18.22 16.94
C LEU A 4 12.65 -17.07 16.34
N SER A 5 13.95 -16.98 16.62
CA SER A 5 14.85 -15.97 16.04
C SER A 5 14.89 -15.87 14.50
N TRP A 6 14.47 -16.92 13.79
CA TRP A 6 14.31 -16.89 12.33
C TRP A 6 13.01 -16.20 11.87
N PHE A 7 11.98 -16.21 12.73
CA PHE A 7 10.64 -15.69 12.48
C PHE A 7 10.46 -14.27 13.03
N ASP A 8 10.89 -14.00 14.26
CA ASP A 8 10.78 -12.69 14.88
C ASP A 8 11.80 -11.72 14.27
N ALA A 9 11.36 -10.50 13.98
CA ALA A 9 12.17 -9.41 13.44
C ALA A 9 12.07 -8.17 14.35
N PRO A 10 12.61 -8.23 15.58
CA PRO A 10 12.52 -7.15 16.56
C PRO A 10 13.14 -5.83 16.07
N GLU A 11 14.05 -5.89 15.10
CA GLU A 11 14.73 -4.75 14.47
C GLU A 11 13.89 -4.03 13.38
N TYR A 12 12.59 -4.31 13.27
CA TYR A 12 11.68 -3.74 12.26
C TYR A 12 10.41 -3.13 12.89
N GLU A 13 10.50 -2.56 14.09
CA GLU A 13 9.33 -1.95 14.72
C GLU A 13 8.86 -0.70 13.99
N LEU A 14 9.80 0.15 13.59
CA LEU A 14 9.46 1.35 12.82
C LEU A 14 8.71 0.95 11.55
N ALA A 15 9.21 -0.08 10.86
CA ALA A 15 8.57 -0.61 9.66
C ALA A 15 7.13 -1.02 9.97
N ARG A 16 6.89 -1.81 11.03
CA ARG A 16 5.52 -2.19 11.43
C ARG A 16 4.62 -0.97 11.69
N GLN A 17 5.09 0.02 12.43
CA GLN A 17 4.31 1.21 12.75
C GLN A 17 3.96 2.01 11.49
N VAL A 18 4.93 2.23 10.60
CA VAL A 18 4.72 2.93 9.32
C VAL A 18 3.78 2.14 8.42
N LEU A 19 3.95 0.82 8.32
CA LEU A 19 3.14 -0.05 7.48
C LEU A 19 1.68 -0.07 7.93
N GLN A 20 1.42 -0.40 9.21
CA GLN A 20 0.05 -0.46 9.71
C GLN A 20 -0.62 0.92 9.71
N ARG A 21 0.01 1.94 10.30
CA ARG A 21 -0.62 3.28 10.39
C ARG A 21 -0.71 3.94 9.02
N GLY A 22 0.30 3.79 8.17
CA GLY A 22 0.32 4.33 6.81
C GLY A 22 -0.76 3.71 5.93
N VAL A 23 -0.87 2.38 5.89
CA VAL A 23 -1.93 1.71 5.12
C VAL A 23 -3.32 2.06 5.68
N ALA A 24 -3.48 2.14 7.00
CA ALA A 24 -4.74 2.59 7.61
C ALA A 24 -5.09 4.04 7.21
N ALA A 25 -4.11 4.95 7.15
CA ALA A 25 -4.33 6.32 6.69
C ALA A 25 -4.76 6.36 5.21
N LEU A 26 -4.23 5.47 4.36
CA LEU A 26 -4.67 5.36 2.97
C LEU A 26 -6.09 4.81 2.85
N TYR A 27 -6.47 3.84 3.68
CA TYR A 27 -7.89 3.44 3.81
C TYR A 27 -8.78 4.60 4.23
N PHE A 28 -8.36 5.40 5.21
CA PHE A 28 -9.13 6.58 5.64
C PHE A 28 -9.39 7.53 4.47
N VAL A 29 -8.35 7.87 3.71
CA VAL A 29 -8.46 8.72 2.51
C VAL A 29 -9.36 8.07 1.46
N ALA A 30 -9.25 6.76 1.24
CA ALA A 30 -10.06 6.04 0.25
C ALA A 30 -11.55 6.00 0.64
N PHE A 31 -11.88 5.76 1.91
CA PHE A 31 -13.26 5.83 2.41
C PHE A 31 -13.81 7.26 2.38
N LEU A 32 -13.00 8.27 2.71
CA LEU A 32 -13.41 9.67 2.63
C LEU A 32 -13.69 10.08 1.18
N SER A 33 -12.82 9.67 0.25
CA SER A 33 -13.02 9.88 -1.19
C SER A 33 -14.31 9.21 -1.66
N THR A 34 -14.53 7.96 -1.28
CA THR A 34 -15.75 7.20 -1.60
C THR A 34 -16.99 7.90 -1.05
N LEU A 35 -16.97 8.32 0.21
CA LEU A 35 -18.12 9.00 0.84
C LEU A 35 -18.55 10.26 0.08
N ASN A 36 -17.58 11.02 -0.43
CA ASN A 36 -17.82 12.29 -1.12
C ASN A 36 -18.19 12.12 -2.61
N GLN A 37 -17.60 11.14 -3.29
CA GLN A 37 -17.70 11.05 -4.76
C GLN A 37 -18.59 9.90 -5.24
N PHE A 38 -18.58 8.76 -4.54
CA PHE A 38 -19.27 7.55 -4.99
C PHE A 38 -20.77 7.75 -5.20
N PRO A 39 -21.53 8.48 -4.34
CA PRO A 39 -22.96 8.69 -4.59
C PRO A 39 -23.27 9.37 -5.94
N ALA A 40 -22.43 10.30 -6.39
CA ALA A 40 -22.60 10.96 -7.67
C ALA A 40 -22.17 10.07 -8.86
N LEU A 41 -21.14 9.25 -8.68
CA LEU A 41 -20.59 8.41 -9.74
C LEU A 41 -21.39 7.12 -9.94
N LEU A 42 -21.72 6.44 -8.85
CA LEU A 42 -22.16 5.05 -8.80
C LEU A 42 -23.36 4.84 -7.85
N GLY A 43 -23.87 5.91 -7.22
CA GLY A 43 -25.01 5.86 -6.32
C GLY A 43 -26.31 5.37 -6.96
N GLU A 44 -27.40 5.37 -6.19
CA GLU A 44 -28.73 4.96 -6.69
C GLU A 44 -29.17 5.77 -7.93
N ARG A 45 -28.68 7.01 -8.04
CA ARG A 45 -28.92 7.92 -9.17
C ARG A 45 -27.60 8.45 -9.78
N GLY A 46 -26.53 7.68 -9.65
CA GLY A 46 -25.22 8.04 -10.16
C GLY A 46 -25.12 7.93 -11.68
N LEU A 47 -23.96 8.28 -12.23
CA LEU A 47 -23.66 8.13 -13.67
C LEU A 47 -23.70 6.66 -14.12
N LEU A 48 -23.26 5.73 -13.26
CA LEU A 48 -23.28 4.29 -13.49
C LEU A 48 -23.96 3.60 -12.29
N PRO A 49 -25.29 3.60 -12.19
CA PRO A 49 -25.99 3.17 -10.98
C PRO A 49 -25.68 1.73 -10.55
N VAL A 50 -25.24 1.55 -9.31
CA VAL A 50 -25.00 0.21 -8.74
C VAL A 50 -26.25 -0.68 -8.73
N PRO A 51 -27.48 -0.19 -8.48
CA PRO A 51 -28.68 -1.03 -8.58
C PRO A 51 -28.86 -1.69 -9.95
N GLU A 52 -28.60 -0.95 -11.03
CA GLU A 52 -28.70 -1.47 -12.40
C GLU A 52 -27.59 -2.49 -12.68
N PHE A 53 -26.37 -2.18 -12.24
CA PHE A 53 -25.24 -3.10 -12.32
C PHE A 53 -25.52 -4.43 -11.61
N LEU A 54 -26.07 -4.39 -10.41
CA LEU A 54 -26.43 -5.57 -9.62
C LEU A 54 -27.63 -6.34 -10.20
N ALA A 55 -28.54 -5.69 -10.92
CA ALA A 55 -29.67 -6.33 -11.59
C ALA A 55 -29.25 -7.14 -12.82
N GLY A 56 -28.26 -6.65 -13.58
CA GLY A 56 -27.73 -7.33 -14.77
C GLY A 56 -26.66 -8.40 -14.46
N PHE A 57 -26.09 -8.39 -13.26
CA PHE A 57 -25.04 -9.34 -12.87
C PHE A 57 -25.62 -10.67 -12.36
N SER A 58 -25.08 -11.79 -12.85
CA SER A 58 -25.22 -13.06 -12.13
C SER A 58 -24.63 -12.90 -10.72
N ARG A 59 -25.44 -13.21 -9.70
CA ARG A 59 -25.20 -12.94 -8.26
C ARG A 59 -23.94 -13.59 -7.64
N LEU A 60 -23.03 -14.17 -8.42
CA LEU A 60 -22.23 -15.32 -7.99
C LEU A 60 -20.71 -15.25 -8.12
N ARG A 61 -20.07 -14.10 -8.43
CA ARG A 61 -18.62 -14.15 -8.69
C ARG A 61 -17.72 -13.22 -7.89
N ARG A 62 -18.24 -12.25 -7.13
CA ARG A 62 -17.37 -11.30 -6.39
C ARG A 62 -17.89 -11.00 -4.98
N PRO A 63 -17.02 -11.00 -3.95
CA PRO A 63 -17.42 -10.78 -2.56
C PRO A 63 -17.80 -9.30 -2.33
N THR A 64 -19.08 -9.03 -2.05
CA THR A 64 -19.54 -7.69 -1.66
C THR A 64 -20.75 -7.76 -0.74
N LEU A 65 -20.80 -6.86 0.24
CA LEU A 65 -21.97 -6.67 1.11
C LEU A 65 -23.19 -6.15 0.32
N PHE A 66 -22.97 -5.41 -0.76
CA PHE A 66 -24.04 -4.76 -1.54
C PHE A 66 -24.86 -5.74 -2.39
N ARG A 67 -24.44 -7.01 -2.48
CA ARG A 67 -25.18 -8.07 -3.20
C ARG A 67 -26.59 -8.31 -2.64
N TRP A 68 -26.78 -8.05 -1.34
CA TRP A 68 -28.04 -8.32 -0.65
C TRP A 68 -29.00 -7.15 -0.80
N ARG A 69 -28.44 -5.94 -0.70
CA ARG A 69 -29.14 -4.67 -0.87
C ARG A 69 -28.09 -3.60 -1.11
N TYR A 70 -28.36 -2.72 -2.06
CA TYR A 70 -27.65 -1.46 -2.20
C TYR A 70 -28.59 -0.31 -1.83
N SER A 71 -28.04 0.70 -1.14
CA SER A 71 -28.60 2.04 -1.05
C SER A 71 -27.49 3.02 -0.72
N ASP A 72 -27.66 4.29 -1.06
CA ASP A 72 -26.66 5.32 -0.74
C ASP A 72 -26.50 5.49 0.78
N GLY A 73 -27.57 5.24 1.55
CA GLY A 73 -27.50 5.20 3.01
C GLY A 73 -26.60 4.08 3.55
N LEU A 74 -26.73 2.86 3.01
CA LEU A 74 -25.88 1.74 3.40
C LEU A 74 -24.41 1.99 3.03
N LEU A 75 -24.16 2.53 1.83
CA LEU A 75 -22.82 2.94 1.40
C LEU A 75 -22.20 3.95 2.37
N ARG A 76 -22.95 4.98 2.77
CA ARG A 76 -22.46 5.99 3.74
C ARG A 76 -22.14 5.36 5.09
N THR A 77 -22.95 4.42 5.57
CA THR A 77 -22.66 3.67 6.80
C THR A 77 -21.39 2.83 6.68
N VAL A 78 -21.19 2.14 5.54
CA VAL A 78 -19.96 1.39 5.25
C VAL A 78 -18.74 2.32 5.26
N CYS A 79 -18.84 3.49 4.62
CA CYS A 79 -17.76 4.47 4.61
C CYS A 79 -17.48 5.04 6.00
N ALA A 80 -18.52 5.38 6.77
CA ALA A 80 -18.37 5.88 8.14
C ALA A 80 -17.70 4.85 9.06
N ALA A 81 -18.09 3.58 8.97
CA ALA A 81 -17.45 2.50 9.71
C ALA A 81 -15.97 2.35 9.30
N GLY A 82 -15.68 2.39 8.00
CA GLY A 82 -14.30 2.36 7.47
C GLY A 82 -13.45 3.53 7.97
N LEU A 83 -14.01 4.75 8.01
CA LEU A 83 -13.34 5.95 8.54
C LEU A 83 -13.02 5.82 10.02
N VAL A 84 -13.96 5.33 10.84
CA VAL A 84 -13.74 5.14 12.28
C VAL A 84 -12.66 4.08 12.52
N VAL A 85 -12.77 2.91 11.90
CA VAL A 85 -11.80 1.81 12.10
C VAL A 85 -10.40 2.22 11.65
N SER A 86 -10.28 2.90 10.49
CA SER A 86 -8.99 3.39 10.00
C SER A 86 -8.40 4.47 10.91
N ALA A 87 -9.20 5.41 11.42
CA ALA A 87 -8.74 6.42 12.37
C ALA A 87 -8.21 5.80 13.68
N LEU A 88 -8.88 4.77 14.20
CA LEU A 88 -8.44 4.03 15.39
C LEU A 88 -7.09 3.32 15.15
N LEU A 89 -6.91 2.69 13.97
CA LEU A 89 -5.66 2.06 13.57
C LEU A 89 -4.52 3.07 13.38
N VAL A 90 -4.80 4.23 12.81
CA VAL A 90 -3.83 5.34 12.69
C VAL A 90 -3.43 5.85 14.07
N ALA A 91 -4.38 5.98 15.00
CA ALA A 91 -4.10 6.36 16.38
C ALA A 91 -3.29 5.30 17.15
N GLY A 92 -3.31 4.04 16.68
CA GLY A 92 -2.58 2.94 17.30
C GLY A 92 -3.37 2.19 18.37
N ILE A 93 -4.68 2.45 18.49
CA ILE A 93 -5.50 1.90 19.57
C ILE A 93 -5.61 0.37 19.48
N PRO A 94 -5.95 -0.24 18.32
CA PRO A 94 -5.90 -1.69 18.16
C PRO A 94 -4.54 -2.32 18.51
N GLN A 95 -3.44 -1.62 18.22
CA GLN A 95 -2.08 -2.09 18.41
C GLN A 95 -1.63 -2.15 19.87
N LEU A 96 -2.38 -1.53 20.79
CA LEU A 96 -2.19 -1.68 22.24
C LEU A 96 -2.71 -3.01 22.77
N GLY A 97 -3.64 -3.64 22.05
CA GLY A 97 -4.25 -4.92 22.42
C GLY A 97 -3.45 -6.14 21.94
N PRO A 98 -4.06 -7.33 22.07
CA PRO A 98 -3.51 -8.57 21.51
C PRO A 98 -3.33 -8.50 19.98
N PRO A 99 -2.42 -9.31 19.38
CA PRO A 99 -2.09 -9.25 17.96
C PRO A 99 -3.27 -9.55 17.02
N TRP A 100 -4.30 -10.24 17.48
CA TRP A 100 -5.52 -10.48 16.71
C TRP A 100 -6.41 -9.23 16.56
N VAL A 101 -6.28 -8.22 17.43
CA VAL A 101 -7.12 -7.01 17.38
C VAL A 101 -6.81 -6.14 16.16
N PRO A 102 -5.53 -5.77 15.86
CA PRO A 102 -5.18 -5.14 14.58
C PRO A 102 -5.59 -5.98 13.38
N LEU A 103 -5.39 -7.30 13.44
CA LEU A 103 -5.80 -8.21 12.35
C LEU A 103 -7.29 -8.10 12.04
N LEU A 104 -8.17 -8.18 13.05
CA LEU A 104 -9.62 -8.05 12.84
C LEU A 104 -9.99 -6.66 12.31
N ALA A 105 -9.32 -5.60 12.77
CA ALA A 105 -9.55 -4.24 12.27
C ALA A 105 -9.17 -4.10 10.79
N PHE A 106 -8.02 -4.63 10.37
CA PHE A 106 -7.62 -4.64 8.95
C PHE A 106 -8.52 -5.54 8.10
N LEU A 107 -8.94 -6.70 8.60
CA LEU A 107 -9.91 -7.56 7.92
C LEU A 107 -11.26 -6.86 7.74
N ALA A 108 -11.70 -6.06 8.72
CA ALA A 108 -12.89 -5.24 8.59
C ALA A 108 -12.72 -4.16 7.49
N LEU A 109 -11.59 -3.42 7.49
CA LEU A 109 -11.30 -2.46 6.42
C LEU A 109 -11.28 -3.12 5.04
N TRP A 110 -10.61 -4.27 4.92
CA TRP A 110 -10.56 -5.07 3.71
C TRP A 110 -11.95 -5.48 3.23
N LEU A 111 -12.80 -6.04 4.10
CA LEU A 111 -14.16 -6.47 3.75
C LEU A 111 -15.05 -5.31 3.30
N LEU A 112 -15.00 -4.20 4.03
CA LEU A 112 -15.77 -2.99 3.73
C LEU A 112 -15.33 -2.39 2.38
N TYR A 113 -14.02 -2.29 2.16
CA TYR A 113 -13.48 -1.70 0.94
C TYR A 113 -13.62 -2.63 -0.27
N MET A 114 -13.40 -3.94 -0.10
CA MET A 114 -13.63 -4.95 -1.15
C MET A 114 -15.08 -4.95 -1.61
N SER A 115 -16.01 -4.66 -0.69
CA SER A 115 -17.43 -4.50 -1.04
C SER A 115 -17.67 -3.33 -1.98
N ILE A 116 -16.98 -2.20 -1.78
CA ILE A 116 -17.05 -1.01 -2.64
C ILE A 116 -16.38 -1.28 -3.98
N VAL A 117 -15.14 -1.77 -3.99
CA VAL A 117 -14.36 -2.02 -5.22
C VAL A 117 -15.11 -2.96 -6.16
N ASN A 118 -15.76 -4.00 -5.63
CA ASN A 118 -16.49 -4.97 -6.47
C ASN A 118 -17.76 -4.41 -7.14
N VAL A 119 -18.29 -3.28 -6.68
CA VAL A 119 -19.41 -2.56 -7.35
C VAL A 119 -18.95 -1.26 -8.00
N GLY A 120 -17.66 -0.93 -7.95
CA GLY A 120 -17.13 0.36 -8.38
C GLY A 120 -16.91 0.52 -9.90
N GLN A 121 -17.22 -0.51 -10.69
CA GLN A 121 -17.22 -0.50 -12.16
C GLN A 121 -15.96 0.16 -12.74
N THR A 122 -16.10 1.07 -13.71
CA THR A 122 -15.00 1.76 -14.37
C THR A 122 -14.17 2.63 -13.43
N PHE A 123 -14.80 3.28 -12.44
CA PHE A 123 -14.12 4.24 -11.56
C PHE A 123 -13.16 3.57 -10.57
N TYR A 124 -13.41 2.31 -10.21
CA TYR A 124 -12.57 1.51 -9.31
C TYR A 124 -11.81 0.39 -10.06
N GLY A 125 -11.68 0.50 -11.38
CA GLY A 125 -11.00 -0.50 -12.22
C GLY A 125 -9.46 -0.42 -12.20
N PHE A 126 -8.89 0.53 -11.45
CA PHE A 126 -7.46 0.80 -11.47
C PHE A 126 -6.67 -0.04 -10.45
N GLY A 127 -5.40 -0.30 -10.74
CA GLY A 127 -4.55 -1.20 -9.94
C GLY A 127 -4.34 -0.79 -8.48
N TRP A 128 -4.43 0.50 -8.14
CA TRP A 128 -4.25 0.99 -6.78
C TRP A 128 -5.37 0.57 -5.81
N GLU A 129 -6.56 0.24 -6.32
CA GLU A 129 -7.67 -0.30 -5.51
C GLU A 129 -7.33 -1.70 -5.00
N MET A 130 -6.86 -2.57 -5.91
CA MET A 130 -6.45 -3.93 -5.62
C MET A 130 -5.21 -3.97 -4.74
N LEU A 131 -4.25 -3.07 -5.00
CA LEU A 131 -3.04 -2.96 -4.18
C LEU A 131 -3.36 -2.54 -2.73
N LEU A 132 -4.29 -1.60 -2.52
CA LEU A 132 -4.70 -1.21 -1.16
C LEU A 132 -5.36 -2.36 -0.41
N LEU A 133 -6.18 -3.16 -1.09
CA LEU A 133 -6.77 -4.38 -0.53
C LEU A 133 -5.71 -5.41 -0.16
N GLU A 134 -4.81 -5.71 -1.08
CA GLU A 134 -3.74 -6.69 -0.88
C GLU A 134 -2.79 -6.25 0.26
N ALA A 135 -2.38 -4.99 0.27
CA ALA A 135 -1.56 -4.41 1.33
C ALA A 135 -2.29 -4.43 2.68
N GLY A 136 -3.55 -4.00 2.72
CA GLY A 136 -4.38 -3.99 3.93
C GLY A 136 -4.56 -5.36 4.56
N PHE A 137 -4.80 -6.38 3.74
CA PHE A 137 -4.87 -7.75 4.20
C PHE A 137 -3.53 -8.21 4.79
N THR A 138 -2.43 -7.98 4.08
CA THR A 138 -1.08 -8.43 4.49
C THR A 138 -0.60 -7.75 5.78
N VAL A 139 -0.74 -6.42 5.91
CA VAL A 139 -0.25 -5.69 7.11
C VAL A 139 -1.03 -6.03 8.38
N GLY A 140 -2.24 -6.57 8.26
CA GLY A 140 -3.02 -7.08 9.39
C GLY A 140 -2.31 -8.21 10.15
N PHE A 141 -1.41 -8.94 9.49
CA PHE A 141 -0.64 -10.03 10.08
C PHE A 141 0.66 -9.59 10.75
N LEU A 142 0.98 -8.29 10.79
CA LEU A 142 2.18 -7.77 11.46
C LEU A 142 2.10 -7.79 13.01
N GLY A 143 0.95 -8.16 13.56
CA GLY A 143 0.73 -8.27 15.00
C GLY A 143 0.49 -6.93 15.70
N SER A 144 0.82 -6.88 16.98
CA SER A 144 0.64 -5.71 17.86
C SER A 144 1.87 -5.48 18.74
N ASN A 145 1.85 -4.45 19.57
CA ASN A 145 2.95 -4.11 20.48
C ASN A 145 3.29 -5.22 21.52
N GLN A 146 2.53 -6.32 21.56
CA GLN A 146 2.76 -7.46 22.45
C GLN A 146 3.60 -8.58 21.81
N THR A 147 3.80 -8.54 20.48
CA THR A 147 4.61 -9.51 19.73
C THR A 147 5.62 -8.78 18.87
N ASP A 148 6.66 -9.49 18.44
CA ASP A 148 7.57 -8.93 17.45
C ASP A 148 6.97 -8.98 16.04
N PRO A 149 7.42 -8.09 15.12
CA PRO A 149 7.03 -8.16 13.73
C PRO A 149 7.43 -9.49 13.09
N PRO A 150 6.50 -10.22 12.43
CA PRO A 150 6.81 -11.43 11.69
C PRO A 150 7.68 -11.15 10.45
N ARG A 151 8.89 -11.70 10.39
CA ARG A 151 9.80 -11.59 9.25
C ARG A 151 9.16 -12.08 7.95
N THR A 152 8.36 -13.15 8.02
CA THR A 152 7.71 -13.72 6.83
C THR A 152 6.71 -12.75 6.19
N ILE A 153 5.94 -12.02 7.02
CA ILE A 153 4.99 -11.01 6.55
C ILE A 153 5.73 -9.79 6.00
N LEU A 154 6.83 -9.36 6.63
CA LEU A 154 7.69 -8.30 6.08
C LEU A 154 8.22 -8.67 4.69
N ILE A 155 8.68 -9.92 4.48
CA ILE A 155 9.13 -10.41 3.17
C ILE A 155 8.00 -10.38 2.14
N LEU A 156 6.76 -10.75 2.52
CA LEU A 156 5.61 -10.65 1.61
C LEU A 156 5.29 -9.21 1.23
N ILE A 157 5.51 -8.25 2.14
CA ILE A 157 5.34 -6.83 1.83
C ILE A 157 6.48 -6.34 0.92
N VAL A 158 7.72 -6.77 1.15
CA VAL A 158 8.83 -6.49 0.21
C VAL A 158 8.51 -7.08 -1.17
N TRP A 159 7.91 -8.27 -1.22
CA TRP A 159 7.44 -8.89 -2.46
C TRP A 159 6.32 -8.08 -3.15
N LEU A 160 5.42 -7.45 -2.39
CA LEU A 160 4.44 -6.50 -2.94
C LEU A 160 5.12 -5.30 -3.59
N VAL A 161 6.09 -4.69 -2.91
CA VAL A 161 6.88 -3.56 -3.45
C VAL A 161 7.64 -3.99 -4.71
N PHE A 162 8.26 -5.18 -4.68
CA PHE A 162 8.93 -5.75 -5.84
C PHE A 162 7.98 -5.88 -7.03
N ARG A 163 6.83 -6.55 -6.85
CA ARG A 163 5.85 -6.74 -7.93
C ARG A 163 5.35 -5.41 -8.48
N LEU A 164 5.16 -4.42 -7.62
CA LEU A 164 4.73 -3.09 -8.01
C LEU A 164 5.78 -2.37 -8.87
N GLU A 165 7.00 -2.18 -8.35
CA GLU A 165 8.06 -1.44 -9.05
C GLU A 165 8.54 -2.19 -10.28
N PHE A 166 8.85 -3.48 -10.13
CA PHE A 166 9.31 -4.31 -11.24
C PHE A 166 8.23 -4.47 -12.31
N GLY A 167 6.97 -4.67 -11.91
CA GLY A 167 5.84 -4.69 -12.82
C GLY A 167 5.70 -3.38 -13.62
N ALA A 168 5.84 -2.23 -12.94
CA ALA A 168 5.80 -0.91 -13.56
C ALA A 168 6.97 -0.68 -14.54
N GLY A 169 8.19 -1.14 -14.22
CA GLY A 169 9.32 -1.10 -15.14
C GLY A 169 9.12 -2.00 -16.35
N MET A 170 8.65 -3.23 -16.12
CA MET A 170 8.48 -4.24 -17.17
C MET A 170 7.39 -3.84 -18.17
N ILE A 171 6.28 -3.24 -17.72
CA ILE A 171 5.24 -2.77 -18.64
C ILE A 171 5.73 -1.61 -19.52
N LYS A 172 6.60 -0.73 -18.98
CA LYS A 172 7.23 0.37 -19.74
C LYS A 172 8.16 -0.17 -20.83
N ILE A 173 9.06 -1.08 -20.48
CA ILE A 173 9.98 -1.70 -21.44
C ILE A 173 9.25 -2.59 -22.45
N ARG A 174 8.12 -3.20 -22.10
CA ARG A 174 7.31 -4.00 -23.05
C ARG A 174 6.38 -3.17 -23.92
N GLY A 175 5.93 -2.01 -23.43
CA GLY A 175 4.95 -1.15 -24.08
C GLY A 175 5.46 -0.55 -25.39
N GLY A 176 5.88 0.71 -25.36
CA GLY A 176 6.24 1.46 -26.57
C GLY A 176 7.73 1.67 -26.78
N ARG A 177 8.09 2.12 -28.00
CA ARG A 177 9.49 2.42 -28.37
C ARG A 177 10.01 3.63 -27.62
N GLU A 178 9.16 4.58 -27.26
CA GLU A 178 9.50 5.79 -26.52
C GLU A 178 10.17 5.53 -25.17
N TRP A 179 9.87 4.42 -24.51
CA TRP A 179 10.56 3.99 -23.28
C TRP A 179 11.97 3.45 -23.55
N ARG A 180 12.18 2.83 -24.72
CA ARG A 180 13.49 2.27 -25.15
C ARG A 180 14.38 3.35 -25.77
N ASP A 181 13.76 4.29 -26.49
CA ASP A 181 14.40 5.43 -27.14
C ASP A 181 14.60 6.63 -26.18
N LEU A 182 14.21 6.47 -24.90
CA LEU A 182 14.33 7.45 -23.81
C LEU A 182 13.53 8.76 -24.02
N THR A 183 12.51 8.74 -24.86
CA THR A 183 11.68 9.92 -25.20
C THR A 183 10.34 9.95 -24.47
N ALA A 184 9.99 8.91 -23.71
CA ALA A 184 8.68 8.79 -23.04
C ALA A 184 8.31 10.03 -22.20
N LEU A 185 9.29 10.63 -21.50
CA LEU A 185 9.04 11.76 -20.62
C LEU A 185 8.97 13.13 -21.31
N TYR A 186 9.14 13.19 -22.64
CA TYR A 186 8.94 14.44 -23.38
C TYR A 186 7.51 14.96 -23.30
N TYR A 187 6.54 14.04 -23.20
CA TYR A 187 5.12 14.37 -23.16
C TYR A 187 4.43 13.82 -21.91
N HIS A 188 5.07 12.92 -21.15
CA HIS A 188 4.44 12.28 -19.99
C HIS A 188 3.88 13.29 -18.99
N HIS A 189 4.65 14.32 -18.64
CA HIS A 189 4.23 15.32 -17.65
C HIS A 189 3.04 16.17 -18.12
N GLU A 190 2.82 16.27 -19.43
CA GLU A 190 1.67 16.92 -20.07
C GLU A 190 0.46 15.98 -20.17
N THR A 191 0.67 14.69 -20.49
CA THR A 191 -0.40 13.73 -20.81
C THR A 191 -0.80 12.81 -19.65
N GLN A 192 -0.16 12.94 -18.49
CA GLN A 192 -0.49 12.14 -17.30
C GLN A 192 -1.92 12.40 -16.78
N PRO A 193 -2.55 11.44 -16.07
CA PRO A 193 -3.98 11.49 -15.78
C PRO A 193 -4.45 12.72 -14.98
N MET A 194 -3.72 13.09 -13.94
CA MET A 194 -4.03 14.26 -13.11
C MET A 194 -2.74 15.05 -12.85
N PRO A 195 -2.43 16.07 -13.69
CA PRO A 195 -1.29 16.94 -13.46
C PRO A 195 -1.49 17.76 -12.18
N GLY A 196 -0.42 17.88 -11.39
CA GLY A 196 -0.33 18.71 -10.19
C GLY A 196 0.33 20.09 -10.46
N PRO A 197 0.50 20.90 -9.41
CA PRO A 197 1.05 22.25 -9.54
C PRO A 197 2.46 22.32 -10.14
N LEU A 198 3.27 21.27 -9.98
CA LEU A 198 4.64 21.19 -10.48
C LEU A 198 4.77 20.48 -11.84
N SER A 199 3.69 19.87 -12.35
CA SER A 199 3.72 19.11 -13.60
C SER A 199 4.14 19.96 -14.79
N ARG A 200 3.72 21.24 -14.82
CA ARG A 200 4.13 22.17 -15.88
C ARG A 200 5.64 22.43 -15.84
N GLN A 201 6.20 22.67 -14.67
CA GLN A 201 7.64 22.91 -14.50
C GLN A 201 8.42 21.67 -14.87
N ALA A 202 7.95 20.49 -14.48
CA ALA A 202 8.53 19.21 -14.89
C ALA A 202 8.51 19.06 -16.43
N HIS A 203 7.38 19.31 -17.09
CA HIS A 203 7.26 19.25 -18.55
C HIS A 203 8.20 20.21 -19.30
N LEU A 204 8.51 21.37 -18.70
CA LEU A 204 9.37 22.37 -19.32
C LEU A 204 10.88 22.09 -19.14
N LEU A 205 11.24 21.00 -18.46
CA LEU A 205 12.64 20.61 -18.35
C LEU A 205 13.24 20.29 -19.73
N PRO A 206 14.52 20.60 -19.97
CA PRO A 206 15.15 20.32 -21.25
C PRO A 206 15.22 18.81 -21.51
N ARG A 207 15.06 18.42 -22.78
CA ARG A 207 15.04 17.01 -23.24
C ARG A 207 16.15 16.09 -22.68
N PRO A 208 17.41 16.53 -22.47
CA PRO A 208 18.42 15.69 -21.82
C PRO A 208 18.03 15.26 -20.41
N LEU A 209 17.41 16.14 -19.61
CA LEU A 209 16.94 15.79 -18.27
C LEU A 209 15.82 14.76 -18.34
N HIS A 210 14.88 14.88 -19.28
CA HIS A 210 13.85 13.84 -19.48
C HIS A 210 14.42 12.47 -19.86
N ARG A 211 15.51 12.42 -20.64
CA ARG A 211 16.20 11.14 -20.92
C ARG A 211 16.81 10.56 -19.65
N ILE A 212 17.42 11.41 -18.80
CA ILE A 212 17.95 10.99 -17.50
C ILE A 212 16.82 10.49 -16.60
N GLU A 213 15.67 11.15 -16.57
CA GLU A 213 14.50 10.69 -15.82
C GLU A 213 14.02 9.30 -16.29
N VAL A 214 14.03 9.02 -17.61
CA VAL A 214 13.68 7.68 -18.13
C VAL A 214 14.70 6.64 -17.66
N VAL A 215 15.99 6.94 -17.75
CA VAL A 215 17.06 6.03 -17.28
C VAL A 215 16.95 5.80 -15.78
N GLY A 216 16.75 6.86 -14.99
CA GLY A 216 16.54 6.78 -13.55
C GLY A 216 15.32 5.94 -13.19
N ASN A 217 14.21 6.12 -13.91
CA ASN A 217 13.02 5.30 -13.76
C ASN A 217 13.32 3.82 -14.07
N HIS A 218 14.02 3.52 -15.17
CA HIS A 218 14.39 2.14 -15.51
C HIS A 218 15.29 1.51 -14.45
N PHE A 219 16.28 2.25 -13.95
CA PHE A 219 17.14 1.77 -12.87
C PHE A 219 16.34 1.49 -11.58
N ALA A 220 15.53 2.46 -11.15
CA ALA A 220 14.73 2.37 -9.93
C ALA A 220 13.66 1.27 -9.99
N GLN A 221 13.13 0.95 -11.17
CA GLN A 221 12.06 -0.04 -11.32
C GLN A 221 12.53 -1.41 -11.78
N LEU A 222 13.64 -1.52 -12.50
CA LEU A 222 14.10 -2.81 -13.04
C LEU A 222 15.31 -3.37 -12.32
N VAL A 223 16.07 -2.56 -11.59
CA VAL A 223 17.32 -2.98 -10.94
C VAL A 223 17.19 -2.89 -9.42
N VAL A 224 16.79 -1.73 -8.90
CA VAL A 224 16.67 -1.48 -7.45
C VAL A 224 15.78 -2.50 -6.72
N PRO A 225 14.63 -2.98 -7.26
CA PRO A 225 13.75 -3.87 -6.50
C PRO A 225 14.41 -5.18 -6.05
N PHE A 226 15.41 -5.69 -6.79
CA PHE A 226 16.15 -6.89 -6.39
C PHE A 226 16.95 -6.68 -5.09
N PHE A 227 17.44 -5.46 -4.87
CA PHE A 227 18.23 -5.11 -3.69
C PHE A 227 17.37 -4.93 -2.43
N LEU A 228 16.03 -4.87 -2.55
CA LEU A 228 15.12 -4.86 -1.39
C LEU A 228 15.21 -6.17 -0.57
N PHE A 229 15.67 -7.26 -1.18
CA PHE A 229 15.87 -8.56 -0.52
C PHE A 229 17.30 -8.75 0.01
N ALA A 230 18.19 -7.77 -0.17
CA ALA A 230 19.56 -7.86 0.31
C ALA A 230 19.65 -7.65 1.83
N PRO A 231 20.75 -8.10 2.49
CA PRO A 231 21.00 -7.74 3.88
C PRO A 231 21.10 -6.23 4.09
N GLN A 232 20.78 -5.76 5.30
CA GLN A 232 21.01 -4.36 5.67
C GLN A 232 22.51 -4.02 5.64
N PRO A 233 22.89 -2.79 5.25
CA PRO A 233 22.02 -1.64 4.94
C PRO A 233 21.56 -1.55 3.47
N VAL A 234 21.88 -2.53 2.63
CA VAL A 234 21.62 -2.46 1.18
C VAL A 234 20.11 -2.40 0.90
N ALA A 235 19.30 -3.20 1.60
CA ALA A 235 17.85 -3.14 1.51
C ALA A 235 17.28 -1.77 1.89
N GLY A 236 17.77 -1.17 2.99
CA GLY A 236 17.36 0.17 3.39
C GLY A 236 17.73 1.27 2.39
N VAL A 237 18.90 1.17 1.75
CA VAL A 237 19.28 2.08 0.65
C VAL A 237 18.36 1.88 -0.56
N ALA A 238 18.06 0.64 -0.94
CA ALA A 238 17.13 0.35 -2.03
C ALA A 238 15.73 0.90 -1.75
N ALA A 239 15.22 0.73 -0.53
CA ALA A 239 13.96 1.32 -0.07
C ALA A 239 14.00 2.85 -0.16
N GLY A 240 15.11 3.48 0.25
CA GLY A 240 15.31 4.92 0.12
C GLY A 240 15.20 5.40 -1.33
N VAL A 241 15.80 4.68 -2.28
CA VAL A 241 15.68 5.00 -3.71
C VAL A 241 14.23 4.87 -4.20
N VAL A 242 13.51 3.80 -3.80
CA VAL A 242 12.08 3.65 -4.10
C VAL A 242 11.29 4.83 -3.52
N ILE A 243 11.48 5.18 -2.25
CA ILE A 243 10.77 6.29 -1.59
C ILE A 243 11.03 7.62 -2.32
N VAL A 244 12.28 7.95 -2.62
CA VAL A 244 12.64 9.21 -3.29
C VAL A 244 12.04 9.29 -4.68
N THR A 245 12.09 8.21 -5.45
CA THR A 245 11.50 8.19 -6.80
C THR A 245 9.98 8.26 -6.77
N GLN A 246 9.33 7.63 -5.81
CA GLN A 246 7.88 7.75 -5.61
C GLN A 246 7.47 9.16 -5.15
N LEU A 247 8.23 9.80 -4.28
CA LEU A 247 8.02 11.20 -3.89
C LEU A 247 8.18 12.16 -5.07
N TRP A 248 9.14 11.91 -5.96
CA TRP A 248 9.27 12.65 -7.20
C TRP A 248 8.00 12.54 -8.05
N LEU A 249 7.45 11.32 -8.21
CA LEU A 249 6.21 11.11 -8.95
C LEU A 249 5.01 11.83 -8.32
N VAL A 250 4.90 11.83 -6.98
CA VAL A 250 3.88 12.59 -6.23
C VAL A 250 4.01 14.10 -6.48
N ALA A 251 5.24 14.61 -6.52
CA ALA A 251 5.49 16.02 -6.78
C ALA A 251 5.14 16.40 -8.22
N SER A 252 5.51 15.56 -9.20
CA SER A 252 5.32 15.82 -10.62
C SER A 252 3.94 15.43 -11.16
N GLY A 253 3.10 14.72 -10.41
CA GLY A 253 1.79 14.23 -10.86
C GLY A 253 0.98 13.55 -9.76
N ASN A 254 -0.29 13.22 -10.05
CA ASN A 254 -1.18 12.56 -9.10
C ASN A 254 -1.74 11.25 -9.67
N PHE A 255 -1.41 10.13 -9.00
CA PHE A 255 -1.88 8.78 -9.32
C PHE A 255 -2.70 8.19 -8.16
N ALA A 256 -3.57 9.02 -7.58
CA ALA A 256 -4.33 8.71 -6.37
C ALA A 256 -3.39 8.31 -5.21
N TRP A 257 -3.60 7.15 -4.58
CA TRP A 257 -2.74 6.65 -3.51
C TRP A 257 -1.68 5.66 -3.98
N LEU A 258 -1.48 5.44 -5.29
CA LEU A 258 -0.52 4.47 -5.81
C LEU A 258 0.90 4.74 -5.32
N ASN A 259 1.38 5.98 -5.48
CA ASN A 259 2.74 6.33 -5.06
C ASN A 259 2.86 6.36 -3.53
N TRP A 260 1.82 6.85 -2.84
CA TRP A 260 1.78 6.87 -1.38
C TRP A 260 1.86 5.49 -0.76
N ILE A 261 1.12 4.51 -1.31
CA ILE A 261 1.20 3.13 -0.83
C ILE A 261 2.56 2.51 -1.15
N ALA A 262 3.15 2.79 -2.32
CA ALA A 262 4.51 2.34 -2.64
C ALA A 262 5.55 2.84 -1.61
N ILE A 263 5.46 4.14 -1.25
CA ILE A 263 6.30 4.76 -0.21
C ILE A 263 6.13 4.05 1.12
N VAL A 264 4.88 3.88 1.58
CA VAL A 264 4.59 3.23 2.87
C VAL A 264 5.11 1.79 2.88
N LEU A 265 4.85 1.01 1.83
CA LEU A 265 5.26 -0.38 1.77
C LEU A 265 6.79 -0.55 1.67
N ALA A 266 7.51 0.39 1.08
CA ALA A 266 8.97 0.35 1.00
C ALA A 266 9.65 0.34 2.38
N PHE A 267 9.00 0.86 3.43
CA PHE A 267 9.52 0.78 4.80
C PHE A 267 9.64 -0.67 5.33
N SER A 268 8.99 -1.66 4.70
CA SER A 268 9.21 -3.08 5.03
C SER A 268 10.67 -3.54 4.88
N ALA A 269 11.47 -2.82 4.09
CA ALA A 269 12.89 -3.06 3.88
C ALA A 269 13.80 -2.10 4.68
N VAL A 270 13.25 -1.31 5.62
CA VAL A 270 14.01 -0.37 6.46
C VAL A 270 14.03 -0.88 7.90
N SER A 271 15.21 -1.28 8.39
CA SER A 271 15.37 -1.67 9.79
C SER A 271 15.57 -0.46 10.71
N ASP A 272 15.27 -0.63 11.99
CA ASP A 272 15.39 0.40 13.03
C ASP A 272 16.82 0.97 13.11
N PRO A 273 17.91 0.16 13.07
CA PRO A 273 19.27 0.71 13.06
C PRO A 273 19.59 1.57 11.84
N VAL A 274 19.06 1.21 10.66
CA VAL A 274 19.26 2.01 9.43
C VAL A 274 18.50 3.32 9.53
N ALA A 275 17.27 3.28 10.04
CA ALA A 275 16.48 4.49 10.27
C ALA A 275 17.14 5.42 11.30
N HIS A 276 17.65 4.86 12.41
CA HIS A 276 18.38 5.60 13.44
C HIS A 276 19.65 6.26 12.89
N ALA A 277 20.39 5.57 12.02
CA ALA A 277 21.60 6.11 11.41
C ALA A 277 21.33 7.36 10.54
N VAL A 278 20.13 7.47 9.94
CA VAL A 278 19.72 8.64 9.14
C VAL A 278 19.05 9.70 10.01
N VAL A 279 18.21 9.28 10.96
CA VAL A 279 17.46 10.16 11.86
C VAL A 279 17.68 9.68 13.30
N PRO A 280 18.69 10.23 14.02
CA PRO A 280 19.04 9.79 15.37
C PRO A 280 17.94 9.91 16.43
N ALA A 281 16.87 10.67 16.14
CA ALA A 281 15.69 10.76 16.98
C ALA A 281 14.80 9.50 16.95
N ILE A 282 14.93 8.66 15.91
CA ILE A 282 14.26 7.35 15.86
C ILE A 282 15.03 6.39 16.77
N PRO A 283 14.39 5.66 17.68
CA PRO A 283 15.08 4.67 18.52
C PRO A 283 15.78 3.60 17.68
N ALA A 284 17.03 3.28 18.01
CA ALA A 284 17.76 2.16 17.40
C ALA A 284 17.21 0.79 17.84
N ASP A 285 16.64 0.76 19.04
CA ASP A 285 15.93 -0.37 19.61
C ASP A 285 14.67 0.20 20.30
N TRP A 286 13.51 -0.11 19.74
CA TRP A 286 12.22 0.32 20.29
C TRP A 286 11.85 -0.41 21.57
N HIS A 287 12.55 -1.51 21.90
CA HIS A 287 12.11 -2.52 22.86
C HIS A 287 13.18 -2.96 23.85
N ALA A 288 14.22 -2.15 24.05
CA ALA A 288 15.24 -2.40 25.05
C ALA A 288 14.59 -2.69 26.43
N GLY A 289 14.60 -3.97 26.85
CA GLY A 289 14.11 -4.43 28.14
C GLY A 289 12.66 -4.95 28.22
N THR A 290 11.98 -5.22 27.09
CA THR A 290 10.69 -5.95 27.11
C THR A 290 10.82 -7.35 26.52
N ASP A 291 10.64 -8.39 27.34
CA ASP A 291 10.54 -9.77 26.86
C ASP A 291 9.20 -9.96 26.14
N ARG A 292 9.26 -10.06 24.81
CA ARG A 292 8.11 -10.38 23.96
C ARG A 292 8.28 -11.79 23.45
N GLU A 293 7.33 -12.64 23.80
CA GLU A 293 7.26 -13.98 23.24
C GLU A 293 6.09 -14.06 22.28
N THR A 294 6.38 -14.40 21.02
CA THR A 294 5.34 -14.67 20.03
C THR A 294 4.56 -15.94 20.44
N PRO A 295 3.26 -15.85 20.72
CA PRO A 295 2.48 -17.02 21.11
C PRO A 295 2.44 -18.08 19.99
N PRO A 296 2.54 -19.39 20.27
CA PRO A 296 2.55 -20.43 19.23
C PRO A 296 1.34 -20.42 18.29
N TRP A 297 0.16 -20.02 18.79
CA TRP A 297 -1.03 -19.89 17.97
C TRP A 297 -0.93 -18.72 16.97
N TRP A 298 -0.26 -17.61 17.35
CA TRP A 298 -0.06 -16.46 16.47
C TRP A 298 0.95 -16.79 15.37
N LEU A 299 2.01 -17.52 15.72
CA LEU A 299 2.93 -18.11 14.75
C LEU A 299 2.17 -18.99 13.73
N ALA A 300 1.30 -19.89 14.20
CA ALA A 300 0.53 -20.76 13.29
C ALA A 300 -0.36 -19.96 12.33
N VAL A 301 -1.05 -18.92 12.82
CA VAL A 301 -1.89 -18.04 12.00
C VAL A 301 -1.08 -17.28 10.95
N THR A 302 0.04 -16.68 11.35
CA THR A 302 0.90 -15.90 10.45
C THR A 302 1.62 -16.77 9.41
N LEU A 303 2.04 -17.99 9.78
CA LEU A 303 2.60 -18.95 8.82
C LEU A 303 1.54 -19.47 7.84
N ALA A 304 0.33 -19.75 8.31
CA ALA A 304 -0.77 -20.12 7.42
C ALA A 304 -1.07 -19.02 6.40
N ALA A 305 -1.12 -17.76 6.86
CA ALA A 305 -1.25 -16.60 5.97
C ALA A 305 -0.06 -16.48 5.00
N THR A 306 1.16 -16.71 5.48
CA THR A 306 2.39 -16.66 4.67
C THR A 306 2.35 -17.65 3.51
N VAL A 307 1.84 -18.86 3.74
CA VAL A 307 1.76 -19.91 2.69
C VAL A 307 0.67 -19.62 1.66
N LEU A 308 -0.37 -18.89 2.05
CA LEU A 308 -1.53 -18.59 1.20
C LEU A 308 -1.35 -17.34 0.33
N LEU A 309 -0.42 -16.44 0.68
CA LEU A 309 -0.14 -15.17 0.00
C LEU A 309 1.09 -15.27 -0.90
#